data_AF-A0A3P7NMC2-F1
#
_entry.id   AF-A0A3P7NMC2-F1
#
_cell.length_a   1.000
_cell.length_b   1.000
_cell.length_c   1.000
_cell.angle_alpha   90.00
_cell.angle_beta   90.00
_cell.angle_gamma   90.00
#
_symmetry.space_group_name_H-M   'P 1'
#
loop_
_entity.id
_entity.type
_entity.pdbx_description
1 polymer ?
#
loop_
_entity_poly.entity_id
_entity_poly.type
_entity_poly.pdbx_seq_one_letter_code
_entity_poly.pdbx_strand_id
1 'polypeptide(L)'
;MLLTLSMTGITFCGADVGGFFGNPSEELLVLTFACYELPSIIPPFREALRLRYSLLPYWYTLFARSEFDAQPPMAPLMFHFPTDPATFGLDNEHMVGEALLVHPVVHEGAMSVDAYLPRGTWYLHNEWKVYQGGKSVSLPVDLGTIPVFHRGGFIVPKKARTRRSSGLMVNDPYTLVISLAPELSNSATGYLYLDDFHSVDVSTS
;
A
#
# COMPACT_ATOMS: atom_id res chain seq x y z
N MET A 1 16.02 0.47 2.01
CA MET A 1 16.45 1.63 1.19
C MET A 1 15.35 2.67 1.00
N LEU A 2 14.23 2.33 0.35
CA LEU A 2 13.15 3.30 0.07
C LEU A 2 12.55 3.92 1.34
N LEU A 3 12.38 3.13 2.40
CA LEU A 3 11.93 3.64 3.70
C LEU A 3 12.86 4.70 4.28
N THR A 4 14.18 4.52 4.13
CA THR A 4 15.17 5.51 4.56
C THR A 4 15.05 6.80 3.77
N LEU A 5 14.93 6.72 2.44
CA LEU A 5 14.75 7.90 1.58
C LEU A 5 13.48 8.68 1.96
N SER A 6 12.36 7.96 2.13
CA SER A 6 11.08 8.52 2.53
C SER A 6 11.16 9.23 3.88
N MET A 7 11.80 8.61 4.88
CA MET A 7 12.05 9.21 6.20
C MET A 7 12.96 10.45 6.16
N THR A 8 13.81 10.57 5.14
CA THR A 8 14.68 11.75 4.92
C THR A 8 14.05 12.81 4.01
N GLY A 9 12.76 12.71 3.70
CA GLY A 9 12.02 13.70 2.89
C GLY A 9 12.06 13.46 1.37
N ILE A 10 12.69 12.37 0.91
CA ILE A 10 12.66 11.95 -0.50
C ILE A 10 11.54 10.92 -0.65
N THR A 11 10.30 11.41 -0.64
CA THR A 11 9.09 10.59 -0.56
C THR A 11 8.67 9.98 -1.90
N PHE A 12 9.01 10.63 -3.01
CA PHE A 12 8.81 10.06 -4.34
C PHE A 12 10.05 9.28 -4.79
N CYS A 13 10.19 8.06 -4.28
CA CYS A 13 11.30 7.16 -4.58
C CYS A 13 10.80 5.80 -5.07
N GLY A 14 11.70 5.05 -5.74
CA GLY A 14 11.42 3.73 -6.27
C GLY A 14 12.73 2.98 -6.59
N ALA A 15 12.59 1.72 -6.96
CA ALA A 15 13.67 0.88 -7.46
C ALA A 15 13.26 0.27 -8.81
N ASP A 16 14.25 -0.10 -9.62
CA ASP A 16 14.00 -0.75 -10.91
C ASP A 16 13.31 -2.09 -10.71
N VAL A 17 12.05 -2.14 -11.12
CA VAL A 17 11.22 -3.34 -11.12
C VAL A 17 11.84 -4.37 -12.09
N GLY A 18 12.10 -5.59 -11.61
CA GLY A 18 12.82 -6.64 -12.35
C GLY A 18 14.35 -6.58 -12.20
N GLY A 19 14.90 -5.50 -11.61
CA GLY A 19 16.33 -5.30 -11.44
C GLY A 19 17.03 -4.75 -12.69
N PHE A 20 18.08 -3.97 -12.48
CA PHE A 20 18.84 -3.33 -13.56
C PHE A 20 19.79 -4.29 -14.29
N PHE A 21 20.43 -5.19 -13.54
CA PHE A 21 21.42 -6.14 -14.06
C PHE A 21 20.92 -7.59 -13.97
N GLY A 22 21.31 -8.40 -14.95
CA GLY A 22 20.98 -9.82 -15.00
C GLY A 22 19.59 -10.10 -15.59
N ASN A 23 19.20 -11.37 -15.57
CA ASN A 23 17.87 -11.82 -15.98
C ASN A 23 17.19 -12.48 -14.77
N PRO A 24 16.19 -11.83 -14.14
CA PRO A 24 15.47 -12.39 -13.00
C PRO A 24 14.69 -13.65 -13.39
N SER A 25 14.42 -14.52 -12.42
CA SER A 25 13.51 -15.67 -12.61
C SER A 25 12.06 -15.19 -12.82
N GLU A 26 11.20 -16.05 -13.40
CA GLU A 26 9.77 -15.71 -13.58
C GLU A 26 9.10 -15.36 -12.25
N GLU A 27 9.46 -16.06 -11.18
CA GLU A 27 8.94 -15.78 -9.85
C GLU A 27 9.39 -14.41 -9.35
N LEU A 28 10.68 -14.08 -9.47
CA LEU A 28 11.20 -12.77 -9.08
C LEU A 28 10.58 -11.63 -9.90
N LEU A 29 10.25 -11.88 -11.18
CA LEU A 29 9.51 -10.94 -12.01
C LEU A 29 8.08 -10.69 -11.48
N VAL A 30 7.37 -11.73 -11.06
CA VAL A 30 6.05 -11.56 -10.42
C VAL A 30 6.17 -10.77 -9.13
N LEU A 31 7.12 -11.13 -8.26
CA LEU A 31 7.32 -10.48 -6.95
C LEU A 31 7.69 -9.00 -7.08
N THR A 32 8.43 -8.64 -8.12
CA THR A 32 8.79 -7.24 -8.40
C THR A 32 7.75 -6.49 -9.24
N PHE A 33 6.73 -7.18 -9.76
CA PHE A 33 5.75 -6.66 -10.74
C PHE A 33 6.40 -6.22 -12.05
N ALA A 34 7.41 -6.94 -12.51
CA ALA A 34 8.00 -6.73 -13.81
C ALA A 34 7.19 -7.47 -14.89
N CYS A 35 6.66 -6.71 -15.83
CA CYS A 35 5.91 -7.26 -16.95
C CYS A 35 6.87 -7.74 -18.05
N TYR A 36 7.00 -9.05 -18.18
CA TYR A 36 7.50 -9.68 -19.40
C TYR A 36 6.32 -10.35 -20.10
N GLU A 37 6.35 -10.52 -21.41
CA GLU A 37 5.27 -11.12 -22.23
C GLU A 37 5.06 -12.63 -21.95
N LEU A 38 5.25 -13.06 -20.70
CA LEU A 38 5.14 -14.42 -20.20
C LEU A 38 3.72 -14.70 -19.69
N PRO A 39 3.03 -15.73 -20.21
CA PRO A 39 1.63 -16.03 -19.85
C PRO A 39 1.39 -16.27 -18.35
N SER A 40 2.35 -16.84 -17.63
CA SER A 40 2.29 -17.13 -16.18
C SER A 40 2.25 -15.85 -15.33
N ILE A 41 2.90 -14.79 -15.77
CA ILE A 41 3.12 -13.53 -15.02
C ILE A 41 1.99 -12.53 -15.24
N ILE A 42 1.35 -12.56 -16.42
CA ILE A 42 0.35 -11.57 -16.82
C ILE A 42 -0.83 -11.48 -15.83
N PRO A 43 -1.43 -12.57 -15.34
CA PRO A 43 -2.54 -12.48 -14.39
C PRO A 43 -2.18 -11.79 -13.06
N PRO A 44 -1.16 -12.23 -12.27
CA PRO A 44 -0.84 -11.58 -11.01
C PRO A 44 -0.35 -10.14 -11.21
N PHE A 45 0.43 -9.88 -12.27
CA PHE A 45 0.85 -8.52 -12.60
C PHE A 45 -0.34 -7.60 -12.91
N ARG A 46 -1.34 -8.08 -13.65
CA ARG A 46 -2.55 -7.32 -13.96
C ARG A 46 -3.36 -6.98 -12.71
N GLU A 47 -3.46 -7.91 -11.75
CA GLU A 47 -4.15 -7.66 -10.48
C GLU A 47 -3.41 -6.62 -9.64
N ALA A 48 -2.08 -6.70 -9.56
CA ALA A 48 -1.26 -5.69 -8.89
C ALA A 48 -1.43 -4.30 -9.51
N LEU A 49 -1.42 -4.20 -10.85
CA LEU A 49 -1.72 -2.95 -11.55
C LEU A 49 -3.13 -2.44 -11.25
N ARG A 50 -4.14 -3.31 -11.28
CA ARG A 50 -5.52 -2.93 -10.96
C ARG A 50 -5.64 -2.39 -9.54
N LEU A 51 -4.98 -3.04 -8.57
CA LEU A 51 -4.93 -2.57 -7.20
C LEU A 51 -4.28 -1.18 -7.12
N ARG A 52 -3.10 -1.00 -7.71
CA ARG A 52 -2.39 0.28 -7.75
C ARG A 52 -3.25 1.40 -8.35
N TYR A 53 -3.88 1.16 -9.49
CA TYR A 53 -4.77 2.13 -10.14
C TYR A 53 -6.01 2.43 -9.29
N SER A 54 -6.59 1.42 -8.66
CA SER A 54 -7.75 1.62 -7.79
C SER A 54 -7.43 2.53 -6.59
N LEU A 55 -6.21 2.44 -6.06
CA LEU A 55 -5.74 3.21 -4.90
C LEU A 55 -5.14 4.57 -5.28
N LEU A 56 -5.15 4.99 -6.55
CA LEU A 56 -4.65 6.30 -6.96
C LEU A 56 -5.24 7.48 -6.15
N PRO A 57 -6.54 7.52 -5.81
CA PRO A 57 -7.07 8.59 -4.96
C PRO A 57 -6.40 8.67 -3.59
N TYR A 58 -6.15 7.52 -2.96
CA TYR A 58 -5.48 7.45 -1.66
C TYR A 58 -4.02 7.89 -1.78
N TRP A 59 -3.28 7.37 -2.77
CA TRP A 59 -1.90 7.77 -3.01
C TRP A 59 -1.76 9.26 -3.31
N TYR A 60 -2.65 9.81 -4.14
CA TYR A 60 -2.63 11.23 -4.46
C TYR A 60 -2.87 12.09 -3.23
N THR A 61 -3.82 11.68 -2.38
CA THR A 61 -4.06 12.32 -1.08
C THR A 61 -2.82 12.27 -0.18
N LEU A 62 -2.09 11.15 -0.15
CA LEU A 62 -0.86 11.05 0.64
C LEU A 62 0.26 11.95 0.12
N PHE A 63 0.38 12.11 -1.20
CA PHE A 63 1.35 13.05 -1.78
C PHE A 63 0.99 14.51 -1.50
N ALA A 64 -0.28 14.88 -1.61
CA ALA A 64 -0.74 16.22 -1.25
C ALA A 64 -0.51 16.53 0.24
N ARG A 65 -0.71 15.54 1.12
CA ARG A 65 -0.36 15.66 2.55
C ARG A 65 1.16 15.78 2.74
N SER A 66 1.93 14.92 2.10
CA SER A 66 3.40 14.98 2.13
C SER A 66 3.95 16.34 1.69
N GLU A 67 3.28 17.03 0.76
CA GLU A 67 3.64 18.39 0.37
C GLU A 67 3.33 19.42 1.48
N PHE A 68 2.19 19.24 2.17
CA PHE A 68 1.72 20.17 3.19
C PHE A 68 2.41 20.01 4.56
N ASP A 69 2.56 18.78 5.06
CA ASP A 69 3.03 18.48 6.42
C ASP A 69 4.30 17.62 6.47
N ALA A 70 4.92 17.35 5.31
CA ALA A 70 6.11 16.50 5.16
C ALA A 70 5.93 15.05 5.63
N GLN A 71 4.69 14.58 5.79
CA GLN A 71 4.44 13.21 6.18
C GLN A 71 4.76 12.23 5.04
N PRO A 72 5.59 11.21 5.27
CA PRO A 72 5.94 10.24 4.24
C PRO A 72 4.71 9.41 3.80
N PRO A 73 4.40 9.32 2.49
CA PRO A 73 3.35 8.44 1.97
C PRO A 73 3.63 6.96 2.25
N MET A 74 4.90 6.57 2.30
CA MET A 74 5.36 5.22 2.63
C MET A 74 6.32 5.32 3.81
N ALA A 75 6.02 4.64 4.91
CA ALA A 75 6.77 4.79 6.15
C ALA A 75 7.04 3.44 6.82
N PRO A 76 8.17 3.29 7.55
CA PRO A 76 8.38 2.12 8.41
C PRO A 76 7.32 2.10 9.52
N LEU A 77 7.00 0.91 10.05
CA LEU A 77 5.97 0.77 11.09
C LEU A 77 6.25 1.66 12.30
N MET A 78 7.52 1.79 12.71
CA MET A 78 7.92 2.64 13.85
C MET A 78 7.48 4.10 13.72
N PHE A 79 7.27 4.62 12.50
CA PHE A 79 6.81 5.99 12.29
C PHE A 79 5.38 6.19 12.81
N HIS A 80 4.50 5.21 12.57
CA HIS A 80 3.10 5.26 13.02
C HIS A 80 2.90 4.62 14.39
N PHE A 81 3.86 3.82 14.86
CA PHE A 81 3.80 3.07 16.12
C PHE A 81 5.08 3.29 16.97
N PRO A 82 5.40 4.54 17.34
CA PRO A 82 6.67 4.87 18.02
C PRO A 82 6.78 4.28 19.43
N THR A 83 5.66 3.83 20.01
CA THR A 83 5.60 3.22 21.35
C THR A 83 5.66 1.70 21.33
N ASP A 84 5.77 1.08 20.14
CA ASP A 84 5.86 -0.37 19.97
C ASP A 84 7.29 -0.79 19.58
N PRO A 85 8.11 -1.28 20.53
CA PRO A 85 9.50 -1.65 20.27
C PRO A 85 9.67 -2.75 19.24
N ALA A 86 8.64 -3.60 19.03
CA ALA A 86 8.69 -4.66 18.03
C ALA A 86 8.82 -4.10 16.61
N THR A 87 8.44 -2.84 16.39
CA THR A 87 8.45 -2.21 15.06
C THR A 87 9.79 -1.58 14.66
N PHE A 88 10.73 -1.40 15.60
CA PHE A 88 11.94 -0.60 15.37
C PHE A 88 12.95 -1.28 14.44
N GLY A 89 12.96 -2.62 14.45
CA GLY A 89 13.84 -3.43 13.60
C GLY A 89 13.17 -3.97 12.33
N LEU A 90 11.90 -3.64 12.07
CA LEU A 90 11.18 -4.16 10.91
C LEU A 90 11.45 -3.31 9.67
N ASP A 91 11.97 -3.93 8.62
CA ASP A 91 12.27 -3.31 7.33
C ASP A 91 11.67 -4.04 6.12
N ASN A 92 11.01 -5.18 6.35
CA ASN A 92 10.36 -6.03 5.36
C ASN A 92 8.84 -5.77 5.22
N GLU A 93 8.27 -4.92 6.07
CA GLU A 93 6.89 -4.44 5.97
C GLU A 93 6.84 -2.94 6.21
N HIS A 94 5.83 -2.30 5.64
CA HIS A 94 5.70 -0.85 5.69
C HIS A 94 4.25 -0.41 5.69
N MET A 95 4.05 0.80 6.18
CA MET A 95 2.78 1.50 6.10
C MET A 95 2.71 2.33 4.82
N VAL A 96 1.53 2.39 4.21
CA VAL A 96 1.17 3.35 3.18
C VAL A 96 0.15 4.30 3.78
N GLY A 97 0.61 5.50 4.15
CA GLY A 97 -0.07 6.40 5.08
C GLY A 97 -0.42 5.70 6.38
N GLU A 98 -1.45 6.16 7.08
CA GLU A 98 -1.85 5.56 8.35
C GLU A 98 -2.73 4.31 8.20
N ALA A 99 -3.33 4.12 7.01
CA ALA A 99 -4.47 3.22 6.84
C ALA A 99 -4.12 1.83 6.30
N LEU A 100 -2.99 1.66 5.62
CA LEU A 100 -2.64 0.41 4.95
C LEU A 100 -1.29 -0.10 5.43
N LEU A 101 -1.21 -1.37 5.80
CA LEU A 101 0.04 -2.10 6.03
C LEU A 101 0.26 -3.04 4.85
N VAL A 102 1.49 -3.07 4.33
CA VAL A 102 1.89 -3.90 3.21
C VAL A 102 3.09 -4.73 3.60
N HIS A 103 3.00 -6.04 3.40
CA HIS A 103 4.08 -6.99 3.63
C HIS A 103 4.38 -7.76 2.34
N PRO A 104 5.23 -7.23 1.44
CA PRO A 104 5.52 -7.88 0.17
C PRO A 104 6.24 -9.22 0.36
N VAL A 105 5.95 -10.20 -0.50
CA VAL A 105 6.72 -11.44 -0.57
C VAL A 105 8.01 -11.15 -1.34
N VAL A 106 9.17 -11.41 -0.72
CA VAL A 106 10.50 -11.06 -1.28
C VAL A 106 11.46 -12.24 -1.41
N HIS A 107 10.97 -13.45 -1.15
CA HIS A 107 11.76 -14.69 -1.24
C HIS A 107 11.11 -15.66 -2.22
N GLU A 108 11.95 -16.22 -3.10
CA GLU A 108 11.53 -17.26 -4.06
C GLU A 108 11.14 -18.55 -3.32
N GLY A 109 10.06 -19.20 -3.76
CA GLY A 109 9.51 -20.40 -3.15
C GLY A 109 8.78 -20.17 -1.81
N ALA A 110 8.47 -18.93 -1.45
CA ALA A 110 7.75 -18.63 -0.21
C ALA A 110 6.31 -19.16 -0.27
N MET A 111 5.95 -20.00 0.70
CA MET A 111 4.59 -20.56 0.85
C MET A 111 3.80 -19.87 1.97
N SER A 112 4.49 -19.14 2.83
CA SER A 112 3.90 -18.37 3.92
C SER A 112 4.79 -17.18 4.27
N VAL A 113 4.17 -16.12 4.79
CA VAL A 113 4.88 -14.98 5.37
C VAL A 113 4.32 -14.64 6.74
N ASP A 114 5.21 -14.22 7.63
CA ASP A 114 4.87 -13.85 9.00
C ASP A 114 4.82 -12.32 9.12
N ALA A 115 3.61 -11.77 8.97
CA ALA A 115 3.38 -10.33 9.04
C ALA A 115 3.17 -9.89 10.49
N TYR A 116 3.97 -8.95 10.99
CA TYR A 116 3.74 -8.34 12.30
C TYR A 116 2.66 -7.26 12.22
N LEU A 117 1.53 -7.49 12.91
CA LEU A 117 0.47 -6.50 13.02
C LEU A 117 0.62 -5.73 14.33
N PRO A 118 0.89 -4.42 14.31
CA PRO A 118 0.90 -3.58 15.52
C PRO A 118 -0.46 -3.57 16.22
N ARG A 119 -0.50 -3.12 17.48
CA ARG A 119 -1.76 -3.08 18.26
C ARG A 119 -2.89 -2.36 17.51
N GLY A 120 -4.05 -3.00 17.47
CA GLY A 120 -5.26 -2.50 16.81
C GLY A 120 -5.99 -3.60 16.04
N THR A 121 -7.13 -3.24 15.45
CA THR A 121 -7.91 -4.11 14.57
C THR A 121 -7.43 -3.97 13.12
N TRP A 122 -7.18 -5.09 12.44
CA TRP A 122 -6.69 -5.13 11.06
C TRP A 122 -7.58 -6.00 10.18
N TYR A 123 -7.81 -5.58 8.93
CA TYR A 123 -8.63 -6.30 7.97
C TYR A 123 -7.77 -6.72 6.79
N LEU A 124 -7.67 -8.02 6.54
CA LEU A 124 -6.96 -8.54 5.37
C LEU A 124 -7.69 -8.12 4.10
N HIS A 125 -6.97 -7.52 3.15
CA HIS A 125 -7.51 -7.11 1.87
C HIS A 125 -8.09 -8.31 1.10
N ASN A 126 -9.14 -8.08 0.31
CA ASN A 126 -9.93 -9.08 -0.43
C ASN A 126 -10.79 -10.03 0.44
N GLU A 127 -10.22 -10.66 1.46
CA GLU A 127 -10.94 -11.59 2.35
C GLU A 127 -11.77 -10.87 3.42
N TRP A 128 -11.38 -9.65 3.79
CA TRP A 128 -11.94 -8.86 4.89
C TRP A 128 -11.93 -9.59 6.24
N LYS A 129 -11.09 -10.62 6.36
CA LYS A 129 -10.85 -11.35 7.59
C LYS A 129 -10.19 -10.43 8.61
N VAL A 130 -10.73 -10.44 9.82
CA VAL A 130 -10.28 -9.56 10.90
C VAL A 130 -9.18 -10.23 11.70
N TYR A 131 -8.10 -9.49 11.95
CA TYR A 131 -6.99 -9.86 12.79
C TYR A 131 -6.85 -8.86 13.94
N GLN A 132 -6.60 -9.39 15.13
CA GLN A 132 -6.22 -8.58 16.29
C GLN A 132 -4.71 -8.44 16.31
N GLY A 133 -4.23 -7.21 16.37
CA GLY A 133 -2.82 -6.86 16.35
C GLY A 133 -2.11 -7.05 17.69
N GLY A 134 -0.87 -6.54 17.76
CA GLY A 134 0.10 -6.80 18.81
C GLY A 134 0.79 -8.16 18.69
N LYS A 135 0.76 -8.77 17.50
CA LYS A 135 1.33 -10.10 17.24
C LYS A 135 1.62 -10.30 15.75
N SER A 136 2.52 -11.24 15.47
CA SER A 136 2.72 -11.75 14.12
C SER A 136 1.62 -12.73 13.71
N VAL A 137 1.26 -12.69 12.44
CA VAL A 137 0.27 -13.56 11.81
C VAL A 137 0.93 -14.24 10.62
N SER A 138 0.92 -15.57 10.62
CA SER A 138 1.35 -16.36 9.48
C SER A 138 0.23 -16.44 8.45
N LEU A 139 0.50 -15.99 7.23
CA LEU A 139 -0.42 -16.05 6.10
C LEU A 139 0.13 -16.98 5.02
N PRO A 140 -0.69 -17.89 4.46
CA PRO A 140 -0.31 -18.60 3.25
C PRO A 140 -0.19 -17.59 2.10
N VAL A 141 0.85 -17.72 1.30
CA VAL A 141 1.06 -16.90 0.10
C VAL A 141 1.31 -17.81 -1.10
N ASP A 142 0.87 -17.33 -2.26
CA ASP A 142 1.16 -17.93 -3.54
C ASP A 142 1.85 -16.92 -4.46
N LEU A 143 2.15 -17.35 -5.68
CA LEU A 143 2.74 -16.52 -6.71
C LEU A 143 1.81 -15.36 -7.09
N GLY A 144 2.10 -14.18 -6.54
CA GLY A 144 1.35 -12.94 -6.81
C GLY A 144 0.46 -12.46 -5.66
N THR A 145 0.38 -13.19 -4.54
CA THR A 145 -0.27 -12.68 -3.33
C THR A 145 0.58 -11.58 -2.69
N ILE A 146 -0.05 -10.42 -2.45
CA ILE A 146 0.52 -9.33 -1.68
C ILE A 146 -0.33 -9.15 -0.42
N PRO A 147 0.16 -9.56 0.75
CA PRO A 147 -0.49 -9.23 2.01
C PRO A 147 -0.62 -7.72 2.17
N VAL A 148 -1.87 -7.26 2.16
CA VAL A 148 -2.25 -5.88 2.44
C VAL A 148 -3.31 -5.90 3.53
N PHE A 149 -3.12 -5.10 4.57
CA PHE A 149 -4.07 -4.99 5.67
C PHE A 149 -4.58 -3.57 5.80
N HIS A 150 -5.89 -3.42 5.97
CA HIS A 150 -6.52 -2.15 6.32
C HIS A 150 -6.52 -2.02 7.83
N ARG A 151 -6.01 -0.90 8.33
CA ARG A 151 -6.05 -0.56 9.75
C ARG A 151 -7.44 -0.07 10.12
N GLY A 152 -7.99 -0.59 11.21
CA GLY A 152 -9.21 -0.08 11.83
C GLY A 152 -9.04 1.38 12.26
N GLY A 153 -10.11 2.16 12.14
CA GLY A 153 -10.08 3.60 12.41
C GLY A 153 -9.81 4.46 11.19
N PHE A 154 -9.64 3.87 10.00
CA PHE A 154 -9.30 4.60 8.79
C PHE A 154 -10.26 4.39 7.62
N ILE A 155 -10.42 5.44 6.82
CA ILE A 155 -11.19 5.41 5.57
C ILE A 155 -10.23 5.54 4.39
N VAL A 156 -10.29 4.58 3.47
CA VAL A 156 -9.45 4.55 2.26
C VAL A 156 -10.32 4.85 1.03
N PRO A 157 -10.13 5.99 0.35
CA PRO A 157 -10.80 6.28 -0.92
C PRO A 157 -10.14 5.51 -2.06
N LYS A 158 -10.95 4.87 -2.91
CA LYS A 158 -10.50 4.19 -4.11
C LYS A 158 -11.43 4.44 -5.30
N LYS A 159 -10.96 4.17 -6.52
CA LYS A 159 -11.79 4.10 -7.73
C LYS A 159 -11.91 2.64 -8.16
N ALA A 160 -13.12 2.08 -8.03
CA ALA A 160 -13.37 0.67 -8.34
C ALA A 160 -13.43 0.36 -9.84
N ARG A 161 -13.58 1.39 -10.68
CA ARG A 161 -13.65 1.22 -12.14
C ARG A 161 -12.25 1.16 -12.74
N THR A 162 -11.90 -0.01 -13.27
CA THR A 162 -10.63 -0.20 -13.99
C THR A 162 -10.66 0.53 -15.33
N ARG A 163 -9.62 1.34 -15.58
CA ARG A 163 -9.37 2.02 -16.86
C ARG A 163 -7.96 1.72 -17.36
N ARG A 164 -7.63 2.19 -18.57
CA ARG A 164 -6.31 1.99 -19.18
C ARG A 164 -5.25 2.98 -18.70
N SER A 165 -5.67 4.13 -18.17
CA SER A 165 -4.79 5.19 -17.67
C SER A 165 -5.52 6.03 -16.62
N SER A 166 -4.76 6.79 -15.82
CA SER A 166 -5.30 7.69 -14.78
C SER A 166 -6.15 8.82 -15.39
N GLY A 167 -5.77 9.35 -16.56
CA GLY A 167 -6.56 10.37 -17.26
C GLY A 167 -7.98 9.93 -17.61
N LEU A 168 -8.21 8.63 -17.84
CA LEU A 168 -9.55 8.08 -18.08
C LEU A 168 -10.34 7.83 -16.79
N MET A 169 -9.69 7.94 -15.62
CA MET A 169 -10.31 7.73 -14.32
C MET A 169 -10.77 9.03 -13.68
N VAL A 170 -10.39 10.20 -14.20
CA VAL A 170 -10.64 11.53 -13.59
C VAL A 170 -12.09 11.65 -13.11
N ASN A 171 -13.06 11.36 -14.00
CA ASN A 171 -14.49 11.49 -13.72
C ASN A 171 -15.17 10.22 -13.19
N ASP A 172 -14.41 9.18 -12.84
CA ASP A 172 -14.99 7.97 -12.24
C ASP A 172 -15.37 8.20 -10.76
N PRO A 173 -16.45 7.56 -10.28
CA PRO A 173 -16.90 7.70 -8.90
C PRO A 173 -15.93 7.08 -7.91
N TYR A 174 -15.91 7.65 -6.70
CA TYR A 174 -15.17 7.13 -5.57
C TYR A 174 -15.94 6.02 -4.85
N THR A 175 -15.18 5.08 -4.31
CA THR A 175 -15.64 4.06 -3.36
C THR A 175 -14.85 4.27 -2.07
N LEU A 176 -15.55 4.46 -0.95
CA LEU A 176 -14.91 4.61 0.35
C LEU A 176 -14.91 3.27 1.06
N VAL A 177 -13.72 2.77 1.40
CA VAL A 177 -13.55 1.59 2.25
C VAL A 177 -13.42 2.08 3.69
N ILE A 178 -14.40 1.77 4.53
CA ILE A 178 -14.46 2.22 5.92
C ILE A 178 -14.11 1.03 6.81
N SER A 179 -12.93 1.07 7.43
CA SER A 179 -12.46 0.03 8.35
C SER A 179 -12.69 0.50 9.78
N LEU A 180 -13.64 -0.09 10.50
CA LEU A 180 -14.00 0.34 11.85
C LEU A 180 -12.98 -0.19 12.87
N ALA A 181 -12.73 0.58 13.93
CA ALA A 181 -11.95 0.12 15.08
C ALA A 181 -12.88 0.03 16.30
N PRO A 182 -13.22 -1.18 16.77
CA PRO A 182 -13.97 -1.36 18.02
C PRO A 182 -13.35 -0.65 19.21
N GLU A 183 -12.01 -0.63 19.28
CA GLU A 183 -11.22 0.06 20.30
C GLU A 183 -11.32 1.60 20.22
N LEU A 184 -11.76 2.16 19.10
CA LEU A 184 -12.00 3.59 18.89
C LEU A 184 -13.50 3.91 18.83
N SER A 185 -14.32 3.22 19.61
CA SER A 185 -15.80 3.41 19.62
C SER A 185 -16.43 3.24 18.23
N ASN A 186 -15.88 2.34 17.39
CA ASN A 186 -16.29 2.13 16.01
C ASN A 186 -16.22 3.40 15.14
N SER A 187 -15.31 4.31 15.43
CA SER A 187 -15.04 5.48 14.58
C SER A 187 -14.02 5.14 13.48
N ALA A 188 -14.06 5.91 12.40
CA ALA A 188 -13.04 5.89 11.36
C ALA A 188 -12.90 7.28 10.73
N THR A 189 -11.67 7.65 10.38
CA THR A 189 -11.36 8.94 9.75
C THR A 189 -10.51 8.74 8.51
N GLY A 190 -10.70 9.58 7.50
CA GLY A 190 -9.85 9.58 6.32
C GLY A 190 -9.99 10.87 5.54
N TYR A 191 -9.09 11.06 4.59
CA TYR A 191 -8.97 12.27 3.80
C TYR A 191 -9.08 11.92 2.32
N LEU A 192 -9.54 12.89 1.53
CA LEU A 192 -9.53 12.82 0.08
C LEU A 192 -9.18 14.21 -0.44
N TYR A 193 -8.03 14.33 -1.11
CA TYR A 193 -7.61 15.55 -1.79
C TYR A 193 -7.90 15.44 -3.30
N LEU A 194 -8.43 16.51 -3.88
CA LEU A 194 -8.82 16.62 -5.29
C LEU A 194 -8.45 17.99 -5.83
N ASP A 195 -7.91 18.01 -7.04
CA ASP A 195 -7.66 19.20 -7.86
C ASP A 195 -7.77 18.82 -9.36
N ASP A 196 -7.20 19.62 -10.25
CA ASP A 196 -7.17 19.36 -11.70
C ASP A 196 -5.98 18.49 -12.17
N PHE A 197 -5.14 18.03 -11.23
CA PHE A 197 -3.95 17.20 -11.41
C PHE A 197 -2.77 17.80 -12.19
N HIS A 198 -2.88 19.03 -12.70
CA HIS A 198 -1.92 19.56 -13.67
C HIS A 198 -1.55 21.02 -13.45
N SER A 199 -2.45 21.85 -12.92
CA SER A 199 -2.14 23.24 -12.62
C SER A 199 -1.40 23.35 -11.28
N VAL A 200 -0.75 24.50 -11.11
CA VAL A 200 -0.06 24.87 -9.86
C VAL A 200 -0.97 25.65 -8.91
N ASP A 201 -2.19 25.98 -9.36
CA ASP A 201 -3.10 26.85 -8.64
C ASP A 201 -3.98 26.03 -7.68
N VAL A 202 -3.55 25.93 -6.44
CA VAL A 202 -4.31 25.26 -5.36
C VAL A 202 -5.51 26.11 -4.90
N SER A 203 -5.62 27.38 -5.34
CA SER A 203 -6.55 28.38 -4.79
C SER A 203 -7.91 28.51 -5.49
N THR A 204 -8.20 27.73 -6.53
CA THR A 204 -9.46 27.88 -7.28
C THR A 204 -10.06 26.51 -7.65
N SER A 205 -10.71 25.87 -6.70
CA SER A 205 -11.59 24.70 -6.93
C SER A 205 -12.69 24.65 -5.87
#